data_AF-A0A1I4FCA7-F1
#
_entry.id   AF-A0A1I4FCA7-F1
#
_cell.length_a   1.000
_cell.length_b   1.000
_cell.length_c   1.000
_cell.angle_alpha   90.00
_cell.angle_beta   90.00
_cell.angle_gamma   90.00
#
_symmetry.space_group_name_H-M   'P 1'
#
loop_
_entity.id
_entity.type
_entity.pdbx_description
1 polymer ?
#
loop_
_entity_poly.entity_id
_entity_poly.type
_entity_poly.pdbx_seq_one_letter_code
_entity_poly.pdbx_strand_id
1 'polypeptide(L)'
;MLFDFKSKEDLINRAKDQAKKAPNEFKTSIELYYIARYFVSAFEARYHVVPIQIWNEYRNALDHFFRHITSVGFSEESENLKRMEGHIKRAALDVIKITCHESDKWLDEEVSKYHSSALLFVDNGDFVALFKSKQEKARSVFLNAKTEDYKFGIDSSTNKSILTLYIDAAIAYEELVEITKNKTPALLKAEIRYQEIRKDGENSGRKDTFIQNLAVGGTCLILGLIIQSLLK
;
A
#
# COMPACT_ATOMS: atom_id res chain seq x y z
N MET A 1 -11.74 0.53 6.57
CA MET A 1 -10.47 0.92 7.22
C MET A 1 -9.89 -0.23 8.04
N LEU A 2 -8.63 -0.63 7.79
CA LEU A 2 -7.95 -1.67 8.59
C LEU A 2 -7.30 -1.07 9.86
N PHE A 3 -7.12 0.26 9.86
CA PHE A 3 -6.75 1.01 11.04
C PHE A 3 -7.99 1.55 11.76
N ASP A 4 -8.06 1.38 13.08
CA ASP A 4 -9.12 1.88 13.97
C ASP A 4 -8.79 3.26 14.60
N PHE A 5 -7.77 3.95 14.07
CA PHE A 5 -7.44 5.30 14.50
C PHE A 5 -7.79 6.32 13.41
N LYS A 6 -8.28 7.50 13.83
CA LYS A 6 -8.73 8.55 12.91
C LYS A 6 -7.61 9.44 12.39
N SER A 7 -6.50 9.52 13.13
CA SER A 7 -5.31 10.26 12.77
C SER A 7 -4.09 9.73 13.53
N LYS A 8 -2.90 10.19 13.14
CA LYS A 8 -1.65 9.94 13.87
C LYS A 8 -1.76 10.36 15.34
N GLU A 9 -2.37 11.51 15.61
CA GLU A 9 -2.54 12.07 16.95
C GLU A 9 -3.42 11.16 17.81
N ASP A 10 -4.48 10.59 17.24
CA ASP A 10 -5.33 9.61 17.94
C ASP A 10 -4.51 8.39 18.38
N LEU A 11 -3.72 7.79 17.49
CA LEU A 11 -2.85 6.66 17.83
C LEU A 11 -1.84 7.02 18.94
N ILE A 12 -1.17 8.17 18.81
CA ILE A 12 -0.16 8.63 19.78
C ILE A 12 -0.81 8.93 21.14
N ASN A 13 -2.00 9.55 21.15
CA ASN A 13 -2.69 9.87 22.39
C ASN A 13 -3.15 8.60 23.11
N ARG A 14 -3.70 7.61 22.38
CA ARG A 14 -4.04 6.30 22.96
C ARG A 14 -2.80 5.59 23.53
N ALA A 15 -1.67 5.65 22.84
CA ALA A 15 -0.41 5.09 23.32
C ALA A 15 0.06 5.77 24.62
N LYS A 16 0.01 7.11 24.68
CA LYS A 16 0.33 7.89 25.88
C LYS A 16 -0.63 7.59 27.03
N ASP A 17 -1.92 7.47 26.77
CA ASP A 17 -2.93 7.16 27.79
C ASP A 17 -2.74 5.76 28.37
N GLN A 18 -2.32 4.80 27.55
CA GLN A 18 -1.93 3.49 28.06
C GLN A 18 -0.64 3.56 28.90
N ALA A 19 0.36 4.32 28.45
CA ALA A 19 1.61 4.50 29.18
C ALA A 19 1.41 5.16 30.56
N LYS A 20 0.43 6.07 30.72
CA LYS A 20 0.12 6.70 32.01
C LYS A 20 -0.22 5.71 33.12
N LYS A 21 -0.69 4.51 32.77
CA LYS A 21 -1.09 3.45 33.72
C LYS A 21 0.12 2.62 34.23
N ALA A 22 1.30 2.79 33.63
CA ALA A 22 2.49 2.04 33.97
C ALA A 22 3.42 2.81 34.94
N PRO A 23 4.32 2.11 35.65
CA PRO A 23 5.39 2.76 36.42
C PRO A 23 6.22 3.70 35.54
N ASN A 24 6.76 4.76 36.14
CA ASN A 24 7.42 5.85 35.41
C ASN A 24 8.53 5.38 34.48
N GLU A 25 9.35 4.42 34.91
CA GLU A 25 10.45 3.85 34.14
C GLU A 25 9.97 3.12 32.86
N PHE A 26 8.76 2.54 32.86
CA PHE A 26 8.24 1.80 31.70
C PHE A 26 7.40 2.66 30.75
N LYS A 27 7.15 3.93 31.05
CA LYS A 27 6.22 4.76 30.24
C LYS A 27 6.60 4.83 28.77
N THR A 28 7.87 5.07 28.47
CA THR A 28 8.36 5.13 27.07
C THR A 28 8.26 3.77 26.39
N SER A 29 8.68 2.71 27.08
CA SER A 29 8.56 1.33 26.59
C SER A 29 7.12 0.95 26.24
N ILE A 30 6.16 1.29 27.10
CA ILE A 30 4.73 1.00 26.90
C ILE A 30 4.14 1.84 25.75
N GLU A 31 4.53 3.11 25.63
CA GLU A 31 4.12 3.96 24.49
C GLU A 31 4.58 3.34 23.16
N LEU A 32 5.86 2.96 23.07
CA LEU A 32 6.42 2.34 21.87
C LEU A 32 5.78 0.97 21.58
N TYR A 33 5.60 0.14 22.61
CA TYR A 33 4.99 -1.17 22.46
C TYR A 33 3.54 -1.08 21.99
N TYR A 34 2.78 -0.10 22.47
CA TYR A 34 1.42 0.12 22.01
C TYR A 34 1.36 0.35 20.49
N ILE A 35 2.25 1.20 19.98
CA ILE A 35 2.36 1.51 18.55
C ILE A 35 2.82 0.27 17.77
N ALA A 36 3.89 -0.40 18.22
CA ALA A 36 4.41 -1.59 17.57
C ALA A 36 3.35 -2.69 17.47
N ARG A 37 2.69 -3.02 18.60
CA ARG A 37 1.63 -4.03 18.67
C ARG A 37 0.49 -3.70 17.72
N TYR A 38 0.08 -2.44 17.67
CA TYR A 38 -1.00 -2.01 16.79
C TYR A 38 -0.69 -2.33 15.32
N PHE A 39 0.48 -1.90 14.83
CA PHE A 39 0.86 -2.15 13.44
C PHE A 39 1.14 -3.63 13.17
N VAL A 40 1.67 -4.38 14.15
CA VAL A 40 1.80 -5.85 14.03
C VAL A 40 0.44 -6.51 13.88
N SER A 41 -0.55 -6.17 14.72
CA SER A 41 -1.89 -6.74 14.61
C SER A 41 -2.56 -6.39 13.28
N ALA A 42 -2.39 -5.15 12.81
CA ALA A 42 -2.90 -4.76 11.50
C ALA A 42 -2.21 -5.51 10.35
N PHE A 43 -0.89 -5.65 10.41
CA PHE A 43 -0.12 -6.40 9.42
C PHE A 43 -0.52 -7.88 9.40
N GLU A 44 -0.57 -8.52 10.57
CA GLU A 44 -0.98 -9.92 10.73
C GLU A 44 -2.41 -10.16 10.23
N ALA A 45 -3.35 -9.25 10.52
CA ALA A 45 -4.72 -9.37 10.02
C ALA A 45 -4.80 -9.33 8.48
N ARG A 46 -3.85 -8.67 7.81
CA ARG A 46 -3.82 -8.55 6.34
C ARG A 46 -3.02 -9.66 5.66
N TYR A 47 -1.89 -10.05 6.23
CA TYR A 47 -0.93 -10.95 5.58
C TYR A 47 -0.82 -12.32 6.26
N HIS A 48 -1.54 -12.54 7.37
CA HIS A 48 -1.56 -13.80 8.13
C HIS A 48 -0.19 -14.27 8.60
N VAL A 49 0.74 -13.33 8.80
CA VAL A 49 2.11 -13.60 9.25
C VAL A 49 2.65 -12.43 10.05
N VAL A 50 3.45 -12.73 11.08
CA VAL A 50 4.27 -11.73 11.76
C VAL A 50 5.67 -11.74 11.13
N PRO A 51 6.21 -10.62 10.65
CA PRO A 51 7.53 -10.61 10.02
C PRO A 51 8.61 -11.02 11.03
N ILE A 52 9.52 -11.91 10.62
CA ILE A 52 10.54 -12.50 11.50
C ILE A 52 11.46 -11.44 12.12
N GLN A 53 11.70 -10.34 11.41
CA GLN A 53 12.46 -9.18 11.89
C GLN A 53 11.81 -8.59 13.15
N ILE A 54 10.49 -8.44 13.15
CA ILE A 54 9.74 -7.91 14.30
C ILE A 54 9.76 -8.88 15.47
N TRP A 55 9.62 -10.17 15.18
CA TRP A 55 9.73 -11.21 16.20
C TRP A 55 11.11 -11.22 16.87
N ASN A 56 12.18 -11.04 16.10
CA ASN A 56 13.54 -10.93 16.62
C ASN A 56 13.69 -9.72 17.54
N GLU A 57 13.12 -8.57 17.18
CA GLU A 57 13.13 -7.38 18.03
C GLU A 57 12.33 -7.57 19.32
N TYR A 58 11.15 -8.20 19.28
CA TYR A 58 10.40 -8.52 20.50
C TYR A 58 11.13 -9.51 21.41
N ARG A 59 11.78 -10.53 20.84
CA ARG A 59 12.58 -11.48 21.61
C ARG A 59 13.76 -10.77 22.31
N ASN A 60 14.46 -9.89 21.61
CA ASN A 60 15.57 -9.13 22.18
C ASN A 60 15.10 -8.13 23.25
N ALA A 61 13.97 -7.45 23.02
CA ALA A 61 13.35 -6.58 24.01
C ALA A 61 12.99 -7.35 25.29
N LEU A 62 12.40 -8.55 25.15
CA LEU A 62 12.05 -9.41 26.27
C LEU A 62 13.27 -9.92 27.04
N ASP A 63 14.36 -10.27 26.35
CA ASP A 63 15.64 -10.64 27.00
C ASP A 63 16.17 -9.49 27.87
N HIS A 64 16.19 -8.26 27.33
CA HIS A 64 16.59 -7.08 28.09
C HIS A 64 15.64 -6.74 29.24
N PHE A 65 14.34 -6.96 29.08
CA PHE A 65 13.38 -6.84 30.18
C PHE A 65 13.72 -7.79 31.33
N PHE A 66 13.92 -9.07 31.02
CA PHE A 66 14.26 -10.07 32.04
C PHE A 66 15.60 -9.74 32.72
N ARG A 67 16.61 -9.33 31.97
CA ARG A 67 17.89 -8.87 32.54
C ARG A 67 17.72 -7.66 33.45
N HIS A 68 16.87 -6.69 33.06
CA HIS A 68 16.57 -5.52 33.89
C HIS A 68 15.99 -5.94 35.25
N ILE A 69 14.95 -6.78 35.28
CA ILE A 69 14.32 -7.20 36.54
C ILE A 69 15.22 -8.13 37.39
N THR A 70 16.20 -8.82 36.79
CA THR A 70 17.16 -9.65 37.53
C THR A 70 18.46 -8.92 37.91
N SER A 71 18.66 -7.69 37.44
CA SER A 71 19.87 -6.88 37.69
C SER A 71 19.64 -5.76 38.72
N VAL A 72 18.56 -5.84 39.49
CA VAL A 72 18.20 -4.85 40.52
C VAL A 72 19.38 -4.64 41.48
N GLY A 73 19.84 -3.39 41.58
CA GLY A 73 20.97 -3.00 42.43
C GLY A 73 22.36 -3.10 41.77
N PHE A 74 22.44 -3.45 40.49
CA PHE A 74 23.66 -3.41 39.69
C PHE A 74 23.65 -2.24 38.70
N SER A 75 24.84 -1.76 38.27
CA SER A 75 24.99 -0.62 37.37
C SER A 75 24.30 -0.78 36.00
N GLU A 76 23.99 -2.02 35.60
CA GLU A 76 23.40 -2.38 34.30
C GLU A 76 21.88 -2.26 34.25
N GLU A 77 21.21 -2.03 35.39
CA GLU A 77 19.74 -2.00 35.50
C GLU A 77 19.13 -0.97 34.54
N SER A 78 19.65 0.27 34.54
CA SER A 78 19.15 1.34 33.67
C SER A 78 19.53 1.15 32.18
N GLU A 79 20.60 0.40 31.90
CA GLU A 79 21.07 0.18 30.53
C GLU A 79 20.22 -0.87 29.82
N ASN A 80 19.84 -1.95 30.52
CA ASN A 80 18.95 -2.97 29.97
C ASN A 80 17.58 -2.39 29.59
N LEU A 81 17.04 -1.47 30.41
CA LEU A 81 15.79 -0.80 30.09
C LEU A 81 15.89 0.03 28.79
N LYS A 82 16.98 0.80 28.62
CA LYS A 82 17.22 1.57 27.38
C LYS A 82 17.40 0.67 26.15
N ARG A 83 18.07 -0.47 26.31
CA ARG A 83 18.24 -1.45 25.22
C ARG A 83 16.89 -2.07 24.82
N MET A 84 16.06 -2.43 25.81
CA MET A 84 14.69 -2.87 25.58
C MET A 84 13.89 -1.84 24.77
N GLU A 85 13.94 -0.57 25.16
CA GLU A 85 13.28 0.52 24.42
C GLU A 85 13.78 0.64 22.98
N GLY A 86 15.09 0.49 22.77
CA GLY A 86 15.70 0.46 21.43
C GLY A 86 15.11 -0.63 20.54
N HIS A 87 14.96 -1.85 21.07
CA HIS A 87 14.36 -2.97 20.35
C HIS A 87 12.87 -2.77 20.06
N ILE A 88 12.09 -2.30 21.04
CA ILE A 88 10.66 -2.00 20.80
C ILE A 88 10.49 -0.90 19.76
N LYS A 89 11.36 0.11 19.77
CA LYS A 89 11.39 1.16 18.73
C LYS A 89 11.70 0.58 17.35
N ARG A 90 12.68 -0.32 17.25
CA ARG A 90 13.00 -1.03 15.99
C ARG A 90 11.81 -1.84 15.51
N ALA A 91 11.17 -2.62 16.38
CA ALA A 91 9.95 -3.34 16.06
C ALA A 91 8.86 -2.42 15.48
N ALA A 92 8.62 -1.27 16.11
CA ALA A 92 7.64 -0.30 15.63
C ALA A 92 8.01 0.25 14.24
N LEU A 93 9.26 0.69 14.04
CA LEU A 93 9.71 1.24 12.77
C LEU A 93 9.65 0.20 11.65
N ASP A 94 10.13 -1.01 11.91
CA ASP A 94 10.23 -2.05 10.91
C ASP A 94 8.84 -2.52 10.45
N VAL A 95 7.88 -2.71 11.36
CA VAL A 95 6.53 -3.12 10.96
C VAL A 95 5.82 -2.04 10.15
N ILE A 96 6.03 -0.76 10.48
CA ILE A 96 5.43 0.35 9.73
C ILE A 96 6.07 0.45 8.33
N LYS A 97 7.39 0.31 8.22
CA LYS A 97 8.11 0.29 6.94
C LYS A 97 7.63 -0.84 6.04
N ILE A 98 7.54 -2.05 6.58
CA ILE A 98 7.05 -3.22 5.85
C ILE A 98 5.60 -2.97 5.40
N THR A 99 4.75 -2.45 6.28
CA THR A 99 3.35 -2.10 5.94
C THR A 99 3.30 -1.11 4.78
N CYS A 100 4.13 -0.06 4.78
CA CYS A 100 4.18 0.90 3.68
C CYS A 100 4.61 0.24 2.35
N HIS A 101 5.64 -0.61 2.40
CA HIS A 101 6.12 -1.32 1.21
C HIS A 101 5.09 -2.29 0.63
N GLU A 102 4.44 -3.09 1.48
CA GLU A 102 3.43 -4.04 1.03
C GLU A 102 2.15 -3.33 0.57
N SER A 103 1.78 -2.19 1.16
CA SER A 103 0.66 -1.37 0.67
C SER A 103 0.97 -0.76 -0.70
N ASP A 104 2.17 -0.22 -0.93
CA ASP A 104 2.55 0.33 -2.24
C ASP A 104 2.54 -0.74 -3.33
N LYS A 105 3.12 -1.91 -3.02
CA LYS A 105 3.11 -3.08 -3.91
C LYS A 105 1.68 -3.55 -4.21
N TRP A 106 0.85 -3.69 -3.18
CA TRP A 106 -0.55 -4.10 -3.36
C TRP A 106 -1.32 -3.11 -4.24
N LEU A 107 -1.08 -1.81 -4.09
CA LEU A 107 -1.74 -0.78 -4.91
C LEU A 107 -1.36 -0.88 -6.39
N ASP A 108 -0.08 -1.08 -6.70
CA ASP A 108 0.39 -1.29 -8.07
C ASP A 108 -0.18 -2.59 -8.66
N GLU A 109 -0.19 -3.68 -7.88
CA GLU A 109 -0.78 -4.97 -8.28
C GLU A 109 -2.31 -4.89 -8.46
N GLU A 110 -3.01 -4.15 -7.62
CA GLU A 110 -4.47 -4.05 -7.69
C GLU A 110 -4.92 -3.27 -8.93
N VAL A 111 -4.27 -2.15 -9.24
CA VAL A 111 -4.63 -1.32 -10.41
C VAL A 111 -4.18 -1.97 -11.72
N SER A 112 -3.07 -2.69 -11.73
CA SER A 112 -2.58 -3.40 -12.93
C SER A 112 -3.45 -4.57 -13.39
N LYS A 113 -4.42 -5.00 -12.58
CA LYS A 113 -5.44 -5.99 -12.98
C LYS A 113 -6.37 -5.50 -14.08
N TYR A 114 -6.49 -4.18 -14.24
CA TYR A 114 -7.42 -3.55 -15.18
C TYR A 114 -6.66 -2.95 -16.36
N HIS A 115 -7.29 -2.94 -17.54
CA HIS A 115 -6.70 -2.26 -18.69
C HIS A 115 -6.62 -0.76 -18.44
N SER A 116 -5.52 -0.11 -18.85
CA SER A 116 -5.34 1.34 -18.71
C SER A 116 -6.48 2.15 -19.34
N SER A 117 -7.00 1.70 -20.48
CA SER A 117 -8.17 2.26 -21.14
C SER A 117 -9.48 2.06 -20.37
N ALA A 118 -9.61 0.94 -19.63
CA ALA A 118 -10.76 0.69 -18.80
C ALA A 118 -10.83 1.69 -17.63
N LEU A 119 -9.68 2.02 -17.03
CA LEU A 119 -9.62 2.97 -15.91
C LEU A 119 -10.20 4.36 -16.27
N LEU A 120 -10.19 4.75 -17.55
CA LEU A 120 -10.77 6.01 -18.02
C LEU A 120 -12.31 6.05 -17.92
N PHE A 121 -12.97 4.90 -17.81
CA PHE A 121 -14.42 4.83 -17.60
C PHE A 121 -14.83 4.99 -16.13
N VAL A 122 -13.88 4.95 -15.20
CA VAL A 122 -14.17 5.14 -13.77
C VAL A 122 -14.23 6.63 -13.46
N ASP A 123 -15.37 7.09 -12.93
CA ASP A 123 -15.61 8.51 -12.61
C ASP A 123 -15.26 9.46 -13.77
N ASN A 124 -15.55 9.05 -15.02
CA ASN A 124 -15.20 9.79 -16.24
C ASN A 124 -13.69 10.13 -16.39
N GLY A 125 -12.82 9.31 -15.80
CA GLY A 125 -11.36 9.44 -15.87
C GLY A 125 -10.73 10.08 -14.63
N ASP A 126 -11.53 10.66 -13.73
CA ASP A 126 -11.04 11.35 -12.52
C ASP A 126 -10.30 10.39 -11.57
N PHE A 127 -10.68 9.11 -11.57
CA PHE A 127 -10.05 8.10 -10.71
C PHE A 127 -8.54 7.99 -10.95
N VAL A 128 -8.09 8.00 -12.21
CA VAL A 128 -6.67 7.84 -12.54
C VAL A 128 -5.84 9.00 -12.01
N ALA A 129 -6.34 10.23 -12.16
CA ALA A 129 -5.69 11.43 -11.66
C ALA A 129 -5.63 11.43 -10.13
N LEU A 130 -6.75 11.10 -9.47
CA LEU A 130 -6.83 10.98 -8.02
C LEU A 130 -5.86 9.92 -7.48
N PHE A 131 -5.87 8.73 -8.07
CA PHE A 131 -5.02 7.60 -7.65
C PHE A 131 -3.54 7.98 -7.74
N LYS A 132 -3.08 8.48 -8.90
CA LYS A 132 -1.68 8.90 -9.10
C LYS A 132 -1.27 9.99 -8.11
N SER A 133 -2.09 11.03 -7.95
CA SER A 133 -1.80 12.12 -7.01
C SER A 133 -1.66 11.63 -5.57
N LYS A 134 -2.56 10.74 -5.14
CA LYS A 134 -2.51 10.14 -3.79
C LYS A 134 -1.32 9.20 -3.62
N GLN A 135 -0.97 8.43 -4.65
CA GLN A 135 0.15 7.50 -4.62
C GLN A 135 1.48 8.25 -4.55
N GLU A 136 1.66 9.27 -5.37
CA GLU A 136 2.82 10.16 -5.34
C GLU A 136 2.95 10.84 -3.98
N LYS A 137 1.84 11.31 -3.40
CA LYS A 137 1.83 11.86 -2.04
C LYS A 137 2.32 10.83 -1.02
N ALA A 138 1.75 9.62 -1.00
CA ALA A 138 2.14 8.58 -0.05
C ALA A 138 3.61 8.19 -0.19
N ARG A 139 4.09 8.00 -1.42
CA ARG A 139 5.50 7.74 -1.74
C ARG A 139 6.42 8.88 -1.29
N SER A 140 6.00 10.13 -1.49
CA SER A 140 6.75 11.31 -1.06
C SER A 140 6.86 11.40 0.46
N VAL A 141 5.77 11.19 1.20
CA VAL A 141 5.80 11.18 2.67
C VAL A 141 6.70 10.05 3.18
N PHE A 142 6.62 8.87 2.58
CA PHE A 142 7.48 7.73 2.95
C PHE A 142 8.95 7.98 2.64
N LEU A 143 9.27 8.55 1.47
CA LEU A 143 10.64 8.91 1.10
C LEU A 143 11.22 9.98 2.03
N ASN A 144 10.40 10.95 2.44
CA ASN A 144 10.79 11.94 3.44
C ASN A 144 11.13 11.27 4.77
N ALA A 145 10.28 10.35 5.25
CA ALA A 145 10.55 9.59 6.48
C ALA A 145 11.87 8.80 6.39
N LYS A 146 12.15 8.15 5.26
CA LYS A 146 13.42 7.45 5.01
C LYS A 146 14.63 8.39 5.00
N THR A 147 14.47 9.56 4.39
CA THR A 147 15.52 10.58 4.32
C THR A 147 15.87 11.10 5.71
N GLU A 148 14.86 11.40 6.52
CA GLU A 148 15.06 11.82 7.91
C GLU A 148 15.70 10.70 8.74
N ASP A 149 15.20 9.46 8.65
CA ASP A 149 15.78 8.29 9.33
C ASP A 149 17.28 8.11 9.01
N TYR A 150 17.66 8.29 7.74
CA TYR A 150 19.06 8.22 7.31
C TYR A 150 19.94 9.33 7.92
N LYS A 151 19.44 10.58 7.99
CA LYS A 151 20.19 11.74 8.52
C LYS A 151 20.57 11.58 9.99
N PHE A 152 19.78 10.84 10.78
CA PHE A 152 20.03 10.70 12.22
C PHE A 152 21.06 9.62 12.60
N GLY A 153 21.58 8.85 11.64
CA GLY A 153 22.72 7.94 11.87
C GLY A 153 22.52 6.92 13.02
N ILE A 154 23.64 6.49 13.63
CA ILE A 154 23.68 5.43 14.67
C ILE A 154 22.96 5.86 15.96
N ASP A 155 22.81 7.16 16.23
CA ASP A 155 22.18 7.68 17.45
C ASP A 155 20.64 7.78 17.34
N SER A 156 20.05 6.75 16.74
CA SER A 156 18.61 6.53 16.60
C SER A 156 17.86 6.46 17.95
N SER A 157 18.56 6.47 19.08
CA SER A 157 18.02 6.39 20.43
C SER A 157 17.14 7.59 20.82
N THR A 158 17.38 8.76 20.23
CA THR A 158 16.81 10.03 20.70
C THR A 158 15.55 10.49 19.96
N ASN A 159 15.31 10.04 18.72
CA ASN A 159 14.32 10.72 17.89
C ASN A 159 12.96 10.02 17.85
N LYS A 160 12.07 10.32 18.82
CA LYS A 160 10.64 9.93 18.76
C LYS A 160 9.95 10.49 17.50
N SER A 161 10.50 11.56 16.89
CA SER A 161 9.95 12.19 15.68
C SER A 161 9.97 11.27 14.45
N ILE A 162 10.97 10.42 14.28
CA ILE A 162 11.06 9.54 13.08
C ILE A 162 9.86 8.59 13.00
N LEU A 163 9.46 8.03 14.15
CA LEU A 163 8.29 7.15 14.22
C LEU A 163 7.02 7.87 13.73
N THR A 164 6.86 9.15 14.08
CA THR A 164 5.71 9.94 13.67
C THR A 164 5.65 10.16 12.15
N LEU A 165 6.80 10.33 11.49
CA LEU A 165 6.88 10.46 10.03
C LEU A 165 6.49 9.16 9.31
N TYR A 166 6.92 8.02 9.84
CA TYR A 166 6.51 6.73 9.29
C TYR A 166 5.02 6.43 9.53
N ILE A 167 4.44 6.86 10.65
CA ILE A 167 3.00 6.76 10.87
C ILE A 167 2.24 7.59 9.83
N ASP A 168 2.68 8.81 9.53
CA ASP A 168 2.08 9.65 8.47
C ASP A 168 2.10 8.95 7.10
N ALA A 169 3.22 8.31 6.77
CA ALA A 169 3.34 7.54 5.53
C ALA A 169 2.35 6.37 5.48
N ALA A 170 2.24 5.59 6.57
CA ALA A 170 1.32 4.46 6.62
C ALA A 170 -0.15 4.90 6.51
N ILE A 171 -0.52 6.03 7.11
CA ILE A 171 -1.86 6.61 6.96
C ILE A 171 -2.14 6.98 5.51
N ALA A 172 -1.19 7.67 4.86
CA ALA A 172 -1.35 8.06 3.46
C ALA A 172 -1.54 6.85 2.52
N TYR A 173 -0.84 5.75 2.77
CA TYR A 173 -1.06 4.51 2.04
C TYR A 173 -2.42 3.89 2.34
N GLU A 174 -2.84 3.81 3.61
CA GLU A 174 -4.15 3.23 3.95
C GLU A 174 -5.33 4.03 3.40
N GLU A 175 -5.25 5.36 3.37
CA GLU A 175 -6.26 6.19 2.70
C GLU A 175 -6.43 5.76 1.24
N LEU A 176 -5.31 5.54 0.53
CA LEU A 176 -5.34 5.15 -0.87
C LEU A 176 -5.80 3.69 -1.05
N VAL A 177 -5.42 2.78 -0.15
CA VAL A 177 -5.94 1.40 -0.13
C VAL A 177 -7.46 1.40 0.03
N GLU A 178 -7.99 2.22 0.95
CA GLU A 178 -9.43 2.34 1.17
C GLU A 178 -10.17 2.94 -0.03
N ILE A 179 -9.63 4.01 -0.63
CA ILE A 179 -10.18 4.57 -1.88
C ILE A 179 -10.24 3.50 -2.97
N THR A 180 -9.17 2.73 -3.14
CA THR A 180 -9.05 1.72 -4.18
C THR A 180 -10.06 0.59 -3.95
N LYS A 181 -10.16 0.06 -2.73
CA LYS A 181 -11.15 -0.96 -2.35
C LYS A 181 -12.59 -0.48 -2.54
N ASN A 182 -12.89 0.77 -2.19
CA ASN A 182 -14.22 1.34 -2.37
C ASN A 182 -14.56 1.53 -3.86
N LYS A 183 -13.55 1.68 -4.73
CA LYS A 183 -13.72 1.81 -6.17
C LYS A 183 -13.67 0.48 -6.92
N THR A 184 -13.35 -0.64 -6.27
CA THR A 184 -13.32 -1.99 -6.90
C THR A 184 -14.59 -2.32 -7.70
N PRO A 185 -15.82 -2.08 -7.22
CA PRO A 185 -17.01 -2.36 -8.03
C PRO A 185 -17.09 -1.52 -9.31
N ALA A 186 -16.66 -0.25 -9.25
CA ALA A 186 -16.64 0.64 -10.41
C ALA A 186 -15.54 0.25 -11.40
N LEU A 187 -14.37 -0.17 -10.90
CA LEU A 187 -13.26 -0.69 -11.69
C LEU A 187 -13.66 -1.94 -12.48
N LEU A 188 -14.34 -2.89 -11.83
CA LEU A 188 -14.86 -4.09 -12.49
C LEU A 188 -15.88 -3.76 -13.59
N LYS A 189 -16.81 -2.84 -13.32
CA LYS A 189 -17.79 -2.39 -14.31
C LYS A 189 -17.14 -1.70 -15.51
N ALA A 190 -16.11 -0.90 -15.25
CA ALA A 190 -15.34 -0.22 -16.28
C ALA A 190 -14.57 -1.19 -17.18
N GLU A 191 -13.98 -2.24 -16.59
CA GLU A 191 -13.31 -3.31 -17.33
C GLU A 191 -14.29 -4.10 -18.22
N ILE A 192 -15.45 -4.49 -17.69
CA ILE A 192 -16.49 -5.16 -18.49
C ILE A 192 -16.89 -4.28 -19.68
N ARG A 193 -17.18 -2.99 -19.44
CA ARG A 193 -17.55 -2.04 -20.49
C ARG A 193 -16.46 -1.91 -21.56
N TYR A 194 -15.19 -1.86 -21.15
CA TYR A 194 -14.07 -1.82 -22.09
C TYR A 194 -14.02 -3.07 -22.97
N GLN A 195 -14.21 -4.26 -22.39
CA GLN A 195 -14.22 -5.52 -23.14
C GLN A 195 -15.41 -5.59 -24.13
N GLU A 196 -16.58 -5.09 -23.74
CA GLU A 196 -17.76 -5.00 -24.62
C GLU A 196 -17.48 -4.10 -25.83
N ILE A 197 -16.97 -2.88 -25.60
CA ILE A 197 -16.64 -1.92 -26.67
C ILE A 197 -15.59 -2.53 -27.62
N ARG A 198 -14.57 -3.19 -27.07
CA ARG A 198 -13.53 -3.84 -27.88
C ARG A 198 -14.11 -4.95 -28.75
N LYS A 199 -14.95 -5.81 -28.19
CA LYS A 199 -15.59 -6.91 -28.93
C LYS A 199 -16.51 -6.39 -30.03
N ASP A 200 -17.26 -5.32 -29.76
CA ASP A 200 -18.11 -4.68 -30.76
C ASP A 200 -17.29 -4.07 -31.90
N GLY A 201 -16.18 -3.40 -31.59
CA GLY A 201 -15.25 -2.87 -32.59
C GLY A 201 -14.59 -3.96 -33.46
N GLU A 202 -14.21 -5.09 -32.86
CA GLU A 202 -13.68 -6.24 -33.60
C GLU A 202 -14.73 -6.85 -34.54
N ASN A 203 -15.99 -6.94 -34.10
CA ASN A 203 -17.09 -7.46 -34.89
C ASN A 203 -17.52 -6.52 -36.03
N SER A 204 -17.54 -5.20 -35.80
CA SER A 204 -17.82 -4.22 -36.85
C SER A 204 -16.72 -4.22 -37.90
N GLY A 205 -15.45 -4.23 -37.49
CA GLY A 205 -14.31 -4.29 -38.42
C GLY A 205 -14.33 -5.54 -39.30
N ARG A 206 -14.70 -6.71 -38.74
CA ARG A 206 -14.89 -7.94 -39.52
C ARG A 206 -16.04 -7.82 -40.53
N LYS A 207 -17.16 -7.23 -40.14
CA LYS A 207 -18.30 -6.99 -41.04
C LYS A 207 -17.92 -6.05 -42.18
N ASP A 208 -17.23 -4.96 -41.88
CA ASP A 208 -16.82 -3.96 -42.88
C ASP A 208 -15.82 -4.57 -43.88
N THR A 209 -14.87 -5.36 -43.39
CA THR A 209 -13.91 -6.09 -44.25
C THR A 209 -14.61 -7.11 -45.14
N PHE A 210 -15.62 -7.82 -44.60
CA PHE A 210 -16.42 -8.78 -45.37
C PHE A 210 -17.26 -8.09 -46.45
N ILE A 211 -17.90 -6.96 -46.14
CA ILE A 211 -18.69 -6.16 -47.10
C ILE A 211 -17.77 -5.62 -48.20
N GLN A 212 -16.60 -5.09 -47.86
CA GLN A 212 -15.62 -4.61 -48.85
C GLN A 212 -15.17 -5.74 -49.79
N ASN A 213 -14.85 -6.92 -49.26
CA ASN A 213 -14.45 -8.06 -50.08
C ASN A 213 -15.58 -8.56 -50.99
N LEU A 214 -16.84 -8.56 -50.54
CA LEU A 214 -18.00 -8.86 -51.38
C LEU A 214 -18.20 -7.82 -52.49
N ALA A 215 -18.02 -6.53 -52.19
CA ALA A 215 -18.15 -5.45 -53.17
C ALA A 215 -17.06 -5.52 -54.27
N VAL A 216 -15.82 -5.85 -53.89
CA VAL A 216 -14.72 -6.05 -54.84
C VAL A 216 -14.92 -7.33 -55.65
N GLY A 217 -15.34 -8.42 -55.02
CA GLY A 217 -15.65 -9.67 -55.73
C GLY A 217 -16.79 -9.51 -56.74
N GLY A 218 -17.85 -8.80 -56.37
CA GLY A 218 -19.00 -8.50 -57.24
C GLY A 218 -18.65 -7.61 -58.43
N THR A 219 -17.82 -6.59 -58.24
CA THR A 219 -17.38 -5.72 -59.35
C THR A 219 -16.47 -6.45 -60.33
N CYS A 220 -15.56 -7.31 -59.85
CA CYS A 220 -14.75 -8.18 -60.72
C CYS A 220 -15.60 -9.16 -61.55
N LEU A 221 -16.66 -9.73 -60.96
CA LEU A 221 -17.59 -10.62 -61.66
C LEU A 221 -18.38 -9.90 -62.76
N ILE A 222 -18.87 -8.70 -62.46
CA ILE A 222 -19.60 -7.87 -63.44
C ILE A 222 -18.67 -7.44 -64.58
N LEU A 223 -17.46 -6.99 -64.28
CA LEU A 223 -16.44 -6.64 -65.29
C LEU A 223 -16.07 -7.84 -66.15
N GLY A 224 -15.90 -9.03 -65.54
CA GLY A 224 -15.63 -10.27 -66.26
C GLY A 224 -16.76 -10.63 -67.24
N LEU A 225 -18.01 -10.51 -66.82
CA LEU A 225 -19.18 -10.76 -67.67
C LEU A 225 -19.31 -9.73 -68.80
N ILE A 226 -19.03 -8.44 -68.55
CA ILE A 226 -19.03 -7.40 -69.57
C ILE A 226 -17.94 -7.67 -70.61
N ILE A 227 -16.72 -7.99 -70.19
CA ILE A 227 -15.60 -8.32 -71.09
C ILE A 227 -15.94 -9.56 -71.93
N GLN A 228 -16.52 -10.60 -71.33
CA GLN A 228 -16.97 -11.80 -72.06
C GLN A 228 -18.06 -11.50 -73.10
N SER A 229 -18.94 -10.53 -72.82
CA SER A 229 -19.99 -10.11 -73.75
C SER A 229 -19.48 -9.27 -74.91
N LEU A 230 -18.38 -8.53 -74.72
CA LEU A 230 -17.74 -7.70 -75.74
C LEU A 230 -16.80 -8.50 -76.67
N LEU A 231 -16.39 -9.70 -76.25
CA LEU A 231 -15.52 -10.61 -77.01
C LEU A 231 -16.28 -11.65 -77.85
N LYS A 232 -17.62 -11.59 -77.89
CA LYS A 232 -18.48 -12.39 -78.76
C LYS A 232 -19.06 -11.54 -79.88
#